data_AF-A0A1V5F9T0-F1
#
_entry.id   AF-A0A1V5F9T0-F1
#
_cell.length_a   1.000
_cell.length_b   1.000
_cell.length_c   1.000
_cell.angle_alpha   90.00
_cell.angle_beta   90.00
_cell.angle_gamma   90.00
#
_symmetry.space_group_name_H-M   'P 1'
#
loop_
_entity.id
_entity.type
_entity.pdbx_description
1 polymer ?
#
loop_
_entity_poly.entity_id
_entity_poly.type
_entity_poly.pdbx_seq_one_letter_code
_entity_poly.pdbx_strand_id
1 'polypeptide(L)'
;MNEDAKAPRAPRKSVPYSPPSGPYPPQLHLYIGDGKGKTTAAVGLAARALGYGMKVDFIQFDKGGSEDDRYYERRLLRAAPGMNWIATGLERMRPGQPFRFGATDEDRREALRALALARQSLEGGGAGLVVLDEILSAVAYRLLREEEVWELAELFLARRPCELAMTGRRASPRLIEAAGLVTEMKCVKHCFESGIPARPGIDY
;
A
#
# COMPACT_ATOMS: atom_id res chain seq x y z
N MET A 1 26.12 12.98 22.18
CA MET A 1 26.94 12.51 21.05
C MET A 1 25.98 12.03 19.97
N ASN A 2 26.00 12.67 18.80
CA ASN A 2 25.10 12.36 17.69
C ASN A 2 25.59 11.10 16.97
N GLU A 3 24.94 9.96 17.21
CA GLU A 3 25.04 8.77 16.37
C GLU A 3 23.75 8.64 15.55
N ASP A 4 23.64 9.46 14.50
CA ASP A 4 22.71 9.21 13.39
C ASP A 4 23.42 9.67 12.10
N ALA A 5 24.57 9.06 11.85
CA ALA A 5 25.21 9.13 10.55
C ALA A 5 24.30 8.42 9.54
N LYS A 6 23.49 9.19 8.80
CA LYS A 6 22.76 8.69 7.63
C LYS A 6 23.76 7.93 6.76
N ALA A 7 23.50 6.65 6.53
CA ALA A 7 24.22 5.89 5.52
C ALA A 7 24.21 6.71 4.21
N PRO A 8 25.38 6.90 3.56
CA PRO A 8 25.47 7.71 2.35
C PRO A 8 24.55 7.11 1.29
N ARG A 9 23.62 7.92 0.77
CA ARG A 9 22.84 7.52 -0.41
C ARG A 9 23.83 7.21 -1.53
N ALA A 10 23.67 6.04 -2.16
CA ALA A 10 24.46 5.68 -3.33
C ALA A 10 24.47 6.84 -4.34
N PRO A 11 25.61 7.14 -4.98
CA PRO A 11 25.70 8.26 -5.91
C PRO A 11 24.64 8.10 -7.00
N ARG A 12 23.76 9.11 -7.11
CA ARG A 12 22.79 9.17 -8.21
C ARG A 12 23.60 9.28 -9.50
N LYS A 13 23.57 8.25 -10.35
CA LYS A 13 24.06 8.41 -11.73
C LYS A 13 23.26 9.55 -12.35
N SER A 14 23.93 10.61 -12.78
CA SER A 14 23.31 11.67 -13.58
C SER A 14 23.01 11.08 -14.95
N VAL A 15 21.84 10.46 -15.08
CA VAL A 15 21.36 9.95 -16.36
C VAL A 15 20.62 11.12 -17.02
N PRO A 16 21.09 11.68 -18.14
CA PRO A 16 20.32 12.66 -18.89
C PRO A 16 18.96 12.05 -19.23
N TYR A 17 17.90 12.84 -19.09
CA TYR A 17 16.57 12.38 -19.44
C TYR A 17 16.53 12.11 -20.95
N SER A 18 16.52 10.84 -21.31
CA SER A 18 16.10 10.36 -22.62
C SER A 18 14.75 9.68 -22.42
N PRO A 19 13.74 9.97 -23.26
CA PRO A 19 12.52 9.17 -23.24
C PRO A 19 12.90 7.69 -23.42
N PRO A 20 12.32 6.78 -22.62
CA PRO A 20 12.64 5.36 -22.71
C PRO A 20 12.49 4.86 -24.15
N SER A 21 13.46 4.09 -24.65
CA SER A 21 13.38 3.42 -25.97
C SER A 21 12.48 2.17 -25.95
N GLY A 22 11.84 1.87 -24.82
CA GLY A 22 10.89 0.77 -24.61
C GLY A 22 10.34 0.79 -23.18
N PRO A 23 9.31 -0.01 -22.85
CA PRO A 23 8.79 -0.06 -21.49
C PRO A 23 9.83 -0.67 -20.56
N TYR A 24 10.15 0.02 -19.47
CA TYR A 24 10.90 -0.59 -18.37
C TYR A 24 10.06 -1.72 -17.74
N PRO A 25 10.69 -2.79 -17.22
CA PRO A 25 9.94 -3.84 -16.55
C PRO A 25 9.18 -3.24 -15.35
N PRO A 26 7.92 -3.62 -15.13
CA PRO A 26 7.18 -3.13 -13.98
C PRO A 26 7.86 -3.45 -12.65
N GLN A 27 7.70 -2.59 -11.65
CA GLN A 27 8.43 -2.67 -10.39
C GLN A 27 7.54 -3.01 -9.20
N LEU A 28 8.17 -3.56 -8.16
CA LEU A 28 7.59 -3.64 -6.82
C LEU A 28 7.98 -2.38 -6.03
N HIS A 29 6.97 -1.66 -5.54
CA HIS A 29 7.09 -0.43 -4.76
C HIS A 29 6.66 -0.72 -3.33
N LEU A 30 7.53 -0.40 -2.37
CA LEU A 30 7.22 -0.49 -0.95
C LEU A 30 7.12 0.91 -0.35
N TYR A 31 5.95 1.24 0.16
CA TYR A 31 5.71 2.47 0.93
C TYR A 31 5.59 2.11 2.41
N ILE A 32 6.71 2.22 3.13
CA ILE A 32 6.87 1.75 4.51
C ILE A 32 7.13 2.87 5.52
N GLY A 33 7.23 2.53 6.80
CA GLY A 33 7.62 3.44 7.87
C GLY A 33 6.46 3.88 8.76
N ASP A 34 6.79 4.48 9.89
CA ASP A 34 5.83 4.89 10.92
C ASP A 34 5.19 6.26 10.66
N GLY A 35 5.75 7.05 9.74
CA GLY A 35 5.22 8.34 9.34
C GLY A 35 3.95 8.25 8.50
N LYS A 36 3.14 9.31 8.60
CA LYS A 36 2.01 9.54 7.70
C LYS A 36 2.51 9.73 6.27
N GLY A 37 1.80 9.14 5.30
CA GLY A 37 2.07 9.38 3.87
C GLY A 37 2.00 8.16 2.97
N LYS A 38 2.00 6.94 3.53
CA LYS A 38 2.05 5.68 2.77
C LYS A 38 0.84 5.49 1.84
N THR A 39 -0.36 5.40 2.41
CA THR A 39 -1.61 5.28 1.64
C THR A 39 -1.81 6.46 0.70
N THR A 40 -1.56 7.70 1.14
CA THR A 40 -1.70 8.89 0.28
C THR A 40 -0.73 8.88 -0.90
N ALA A 41 0.50 8.35 -0.73
CA ALA A 41 1.43 8.15 -1.84
C ALA A 41 0.91 7.10 -2.82
N ALA A 42 0.34 6.00 -2.32
CA ALA A 42 -0.27 4.97 -3.16
C ALA A 42 -1.51 5.49 -3.92
N VAL A 43 -2.36 6.30 -3.28
CA VAL A 43 -3.48 7.00 -3.94
C VAL A 43 -2.98 7.96 -5.00
N GLY A 44 -1.92 8.74 -4.72
CA GLY A 44 -1.30 9.62 -5.71
C GLY A 44 -0.70 8.88 -6.90
N LEU A 45 -0.09 7.71 -6.67
CA LEU A 45 0.40 6.83 -7.73
C LEU A 45 -0.76 6.32 -8.60
N ALA A 46 -1.84 5.86 -7.97
CA ALA A 46 -3.04 5.41 -8.68
C ALA A 46 -3.67 6.54 -9.52
N ALA A 47 -3.78 7.75 -8.97
CA ALA A 47 -4.26 8.91 -9.72
C ALA A 47 -3.40 9.22 -10.95
N ARG A 48 -2.06 9.09 -10.84
CA ARG A 48 -1.16 9.25 -11.98
C ARG A 48 -1.37 8.16 -13.04
N ALA A 49 -1.50 6.90 -12.62
CA ALA A 49 -1.72 5.77 -13.52
C ALA A 49 -3.05 5.92 -14.29
N LEU A 50 -4.13 6.28 -13.59
CA LEU A 50 -5.44 6.57 -14.19
C LEU A 50 -5.37 7.75 -15.16
N GLY A 51 -4.66 8.82 -14.80
CA GLY A 51 -4.47 9.99 -15.67
C GLY A 51 -3.70 9.67 -16.96
N TYR A 52 -2.87 8.63 -16.95
CA TYR A 52 -2.22 8.09 -18.15
C TYR A 52 -3.12 7.12 -18.95
N GLY A 53 -4.26 6.70 -18.39
CA GLY A 53 -5.18 5.74 -19.00
C GLY A 53 -4.93 4.28 -18.61
N MET A 54 -4.10 4.00 -17.60
CA MET A 54 -3.97 2.65 -17.05
C MET A 54 -5.23 2.27 -16.26
N LYS A 55 -5.58 0.98 -16.32
CA LYS A 55 -6.49 0.39 -15.34
C LYS A 55 -5.74 0.16 -14.03
N VAL A 56 -6.41 0.40 -12.90
CA VAL A 56 -5.83 0.26 -11.57
C VAL A 56 -6.70 -0.64 -10.71
N ASP A 57 -6.11 -1.68 -10.14
CA ASP A 57 -6.73 -2.44 -9.05
C ASP A 57 -6.21 -1.89 -7.71
N PHE A 58 -7.11 -1.44 -6.84
CA PHE A 58 -6.75 -0.87 -5.54
C PHE A 58 -7.44 -1.64 -4.42
N ILE A 59 -6.68 -2.51 -3.76
CA ILE A 59 -7.16 -3.44 -2.74
C ILE A 59 -6.70 -2.96 -1.37
N GLN A 60 -7.63 -2.66 -0.47
CA GLN A 60 -7.34 -2.24 0.90
C GLN A 60 -7.52 -3.41 1.87
N PHE A 61 -6.49 -3.69 2.66
CA PHE A 61 -6.48 -4.70 3.71
C PHE A 61 -6.89 -4.07 5.05
N ASP A 62 -7.71 -4.78 5.84
CA ASP A 62 -8.04 -4.41 7.23
C ASP A 62 -8.64 -3.00 7.39
N LYS A 63 -9.46 -2.61 6.40
CA LYS A 63 -9.96 -1.24 6.25
C LYS A 63 -11.48 -1.17 6.20
N GLY A 64 -12.19 -2.29 6.35
CA GLY A 64 -13.64 -2.30 6.40
C GLY A 64 -14.27 -1.94 5.05
N GLY A 65 -15.30 -1.09 5.09
CA GLY A 65 -16.10 -0.75 3.91
C GLY A 65 -17.60 -0.68 4.19
N SER A 66 -17.97 -0.50 5.46
CA SER A 66 -19.36 -0.39 5.92
C SER A 66 -20.00 0.95 5.53
N GLU A 67 -21.30 1.11 5.81
CA GLU A 67 -22.07 2.34 5.51
C GLU A 67 -21.50 3.60 6.19
N ASP A 68 -20.80 3.44 7.32
CA ASP A 68 -20.11 4.51 8.07
C ASP A 68 -18.68 4.76 7.54
N ASP A 69 -18.49 4.71 6.22
CA ASP A 69 -17.17 4.84 5.59
C ASP A 69 -16.57 6.23 5.83
N ARG A 70 -15.47 6.27 6.59
CA ARG A 70 -14.74 7.51 6.91
C ARG A 70 -13.56 7.76 5.99
N TYR A 71 -13.21 6.87 5.07
CA TYR A 71 -12.05 7.09 4.19
C TYR A 71 -12.47 7.87 2.94
N TYR A 72 -12.26 9.18 2.95
CA TYR A 72 -12.77 10.08 1.92
C TYR A 72 -12.10 9.87 0.55
N GLU A 73 -10.89 9.32 0.49
CA GLU A 73 -10.25 8.95 -0.78
C GLU A 73 -11.10 7.95 -1.57
N ARG A 74 -11.86 7.08 -0.89
CA ARG A 74 -12.69 6.05 -1.53
C ARG A 74 -13.79 6.63 -2.39
N ARG A 75 -14.30 7.82 -2.05
CA ARG A 75 -15.33 8.50 -2.85
C ARG A 75 -14.80 8.80 -4.25
N LEU A 76 -13.56 9.25 -4.33
CA LEU A 76 -12.89 9.54 -5.60
C LEU A 76 -12.48 8.25 -6.31
N LEU A 77 -11.91 7.29 -5.58
CA LEU A 77 -11.48 6.01 -6.17
C LEU A 77 -12.66 5.24 -6.77
N ARG A 78 -13.79 5.12 -6.07
CA ARG A 78 -15.00 4.43 -6.57
C ARG A 78 -15.58 5.07 -7.83
N ALA A 79 -15.45 6.38 -7.98
CA ALA A 79 -16.00 7.12 -9.12
C ALA A 79 -15.04 7.18 -10.33
N ALA A 80 -13.78 6.82 -10.15
CA ALA A 80 -12.75 7.00 -11.17
C ALA A 80 -12.86 5.96 -12.30
N PRO A 81 -13.01 6.36 -13.57
CA PRO A 81 -13.00 5.42 -14.68
C PRO A 81 -11.68 4.64 -14.76
N GLY A 82 -11.75 3.32 -14.93
CA GLY A 82 -10.57 2.45 -14.95
C GLY A 82 -10.04 2.05 -13.58
N MET A 83 -10.65 2.52 -12.49
CA MET A 83 -10.38 2.05 -11.13
C MET A 83 -11.29 0.86 -10.77
N ASN A 84 -10.67 -0.22 -10.31
CA ASN A 84 -11.33 -1.31 -9.61
C ASN A 84 -10.88 -1.26 -8.15
N TRP A 85 -11.69 -0.59 -7.34
CA TRP A 85 -11.40 -0.38 -5.93
C TRP A 85 -12.15 -1.41 -5.08
N ILE A 86 -11.45 -2.05 -4.14
CA ILE A 86 -12.01 -3.05 -3.23
C ILE A 86 -11.45 -2.83 -1.83
N ALA A 87 -12.31 -2.65 -0.83
CA ALA A 87 -11.91 -2.75 0.56
C ALA A 87 -12.31 -4.09 1.16
N THR A 88 -11.48 -4.55 2.09
CA THR A 88 -11.62 -5.81 2.80
C THR A 88 -11.35 -5.60 4.29
N GLY A 89 -11.65 -6.61 5.09
CA GLY A 89 -11.45 -6.58 6.52
C GLY A 89 -12.64 -5.98 7.25
N LEU A 90 -12.50 -5.86 8.56
CA LEU A 90 -13.57 -5.39 9.44
C LEU A 90 -13.23 -4.00 9.99
N GLU A 91 -14.27 -3.26 10.37
CA GLU A 91 -14.09 -1.97 11.04
C GLU A 91 -13.34 -2.15 12.37
N ARG A 92 -12.17 -1.51 12.49
CA ARG A 92 -11.41 -1.45 13.75
C ARG A 92 -11.75 -0.27 14.63
N MET A 93 -12.40 0.73 14.07
CA MET A 93 -12.86 1.92 14.80
C MET A 93 -14.36 2.07 14.62
N ARG A 94 -15.11 2.00 15.72
CA ARG A 94 -16.54 2.29 15.76
C ARG A 94 -16.79 3.55 16.58
N PRO A 95 -17.78 4.38 16.25
CA PRO A 95 -18.14 5.53 17.07
C PRO A 95 -18.31 5.15 18.54
N GLY A 96 -17.66 5.89 19.44
CA GLY A 96 -17.73 5.65 20.88
C GLY A 96 -16.93 4.45 21.40
N GLN A 97 -16.13 3.76 20.58
CA GLN A 97 -15.32 2.61 20.99
C GLN A 97 -13.82 2.86 20.77
N PRO A 98 -12.94 2.27 21.60
CA PRO A 98 -11.50 2.31 21.36
C PRO A 98 -11.13 1.55 20.09
N PHE A 99 -9.93 1.82 19.57
CA PHE A 99 -9.39 1.06 18.44
C PHE A 99 -9.26 -0.43 18.81
N ARG A 100 -9.76 -1.31 17.93
CA ARG A 100 -9.66 -2.76 18.10
C ARG A 100 -8.29 -3.25 17.61
N PHE A 101 -7.41 -3.60 18.54
CA PHE A 101 -6.08 -4.14 18.23
C PHE A 101 -6.06 -5.65 17.99
N GLY A 102 -7.04 -6.39 18.51
CA GLY A 102 -7.10 -7.85 18.41
C GLY A 102 -7.52 -8.33 17.02
N ALA A 103 -6.99 -9.48 16.61
CA ALA A 103 -7.39 -10.20 15.41
C ALA A 103 -8.34 -11.35 15.75
N THR A 104 -9.38 -11.52 14.93
CA THR A 104 -10.31 -12.64 14.98
C THR A 104 -10.13 -13.54 13.75
N ASP A 105 -10.73 -14.72 13.78
CA ASP A 105 -10.76 -15.60 12.61
C ASP A 105 -11.43 -14.95 11.40
N GLU A 106 -12.40 -14.08 11.62
CA GLU A 106 -13.04 -13.31 10.55
C GLU A 106 -12.08 -12.28 9.94
N ASP A 107 -11.28 -11.59 10.75
CA ASP A 107 -10.26 -10.68 10.23
C ASP A 107 -9.23 -11.42 9.36
N ARG A 108 -8.84 -12.63 9.77
CA ARG A 108 -7.96 -13.49 8.98
C ARG A 108 -8.63 -13.95 7.68
N ARG A 109 -9.90 -14.36 7.72
CA ARG A 109 -10.66 -14.73 6.50
C ARG A 109 -10.70 -13.59 5.50
N GLU A 110 -11.01 -12.39 5.96
CA GLU A 110 -11.06 -11.20 5.09
C GLU A 110 -9.68 -10.83 4.52
N ALA A 111 -8.61 -10.95 5.31
CA ALA A 111 -7.26 -10.73 4.80
C ALA A 111 -6.85 -11.77 3.73
N LEU A 112 -7.25 -13.04 3.91
CA LEU A 112 -7.04 -14.08 2.89
C LEU A 112 -7.87 -13.84 1.63
N ARG A 113 -9.10 -13.31 1.77
CA ARG A 113 -9.92 -12.88 0.62
C ARG A 113 -9.23 -11.77 -0.17
N ALA A 114 -8.68 -10.77 0.52
CA ALA A 114 -7.91 -9.70 -0.11
C ALA A 114 -6.66 -10.23 -0.85
N LEU A 115 -5.98 -11.21 -0.26
CA LEU A 115 -4.82 -11.87 -0.87
C LEU A 115 -5.21 -12.65 -2.14
N ALA A 116 -6.36 -13.32 -2.13
CA ALA A 116 -6.88 -14.02 -3.30
C ALA A 116 -7.24 -13.05 -4.43
N LEU A 117 -7.86 -11.91 -4.11
CA LEU A 117 -8.12 -10.84 -5.08
C LEU A 117 -6.82 -10.28 -5.69
N ALA A 118 -5.81 -10.05 -4.85
CA ALA A 118 -4.50 -9.58 -5.33
C ALA A 118 -3.85 -10.59 -6.30
N ARG A 119 -3.93 -11.88 -6.00
CA ARG A 119 -3.46 -12.95 -6.90
C ARG A 119 -4.21 -12.93 -8.22
N GLN A 120 -5.54 -12.81 -8.18
CA GLN A 120 -6.38 -12.71 -9.38
C GLN A 120 -6.01 -11.50 -10.24
N SER A 121 -5.79 -10.34 -9.63
CA SER A 121 -5.35 -9.12 -10.32
C SER A 121 -4.02 -9.30 -11.06
N LEU A 122 -3.05 -9.94 -10.41
CA LEU A 122 -1.75 -10.22 -11.00
C LEU A 122 -1.82 -11.26 -12.13
N GLU A 123 -2.66 -12.28 -11.99
CA GLU A 123 -2.78 -13.37 -12.98
C GLU A 123 -3.67 -12.99 -14.17
N GLY A 124 -4.67 -12.15 -13.95
CA GLY A 124 -5.66 -11.78 -14.97
C GLY A 124 -5.15 -10.80 -16.04
N GLY A 125 -4.04 -10.10 -15.79
CA GLY A 125 -3.38 -9.25 -16.79
C GLY A 125 -4.17 -8.00 -17.24
N GLY A 126 -5.19 -7.59 -16.47
CA GLY A 126 -6.10 -6.50 -16.84
C GLY A 126 -5.69 -5.11 -16.34
N ALA A 127 -4.92 -5.02 -15.26
CA ALA A 127 -4.50 -3.77 -14.64
C ALA A 127 -3.07 -3.40 -15.06
N GLY A 128 -2.81 -2.10 -15.25
CA GLY A 128 -1.45 -1.57 -15.40
C GLY A 128 -0.76 -1.30 -14.06
N LEU A 129 -1.54 -1.17 -12.98
CA LEU A 129 -1.08 -0.99 -11.61
C LEU A 129 -1.98 -1.75 -10.64
N VAL A 130 -1.38 -2.50 -9.72
CA VAL A 130 -2.04 -3.13 -8.58
C VAL A 130 -1.50 -2.48 -7.30
N VAL A 131 -2.40 -1.96 -6.46
CA VAL A 131 -2.08 -1.40 -5.15
C VAL A 131 -2.66 -2.28 -4.06
N LEU A 132 -1.80 -2.72 -3.15
CA LEU A 132 -2.13 -3.51 -1.96
C LEU A 132 -1.90 -2.64 -0.72
N ASP A 133 -2.91 -1.84 -0.39
CA ASP A 133 -2.84 -0.90 0.72
C ASP A 133 -3.01 -1.64 2.06
N GLU A 134 -2.06 -1.41 2.97
CA GLU A 134 -1.95 -1.99 4.31
C GLU A 134 -1.71 -3.50 4.37
N ILE A 135 -1.35 -4.16 3.25
CA ILE A 135 -0.99 -5.60 3.24
C ILE A 135 0.17 -5.91 4.22
N LEU A 136 1.15 -5.01 4.34
CA LEU A 136 2.28 -5.22 5.24
C LEU A 136 1.87 -5.00 6.71
N SER A 137 0.89 -4.15 6.96
CA SER A 137 0.31 -3.99 8.30
C SER A 137 -0.55 -5.19 8.68
N ALA A 138 -1.21 -5.85 7.72
CA ALA A 138 -1.94 -7.09 7.95
C ALA A 138 -1.01 -8.20 8.50
N VAL A 139 0.27 -8.24 8.10
CA VAL A 139 1.28 -9.12 8.70
C VAL A 139 1.59 -8.72 10.14
N ALA A 140 1.80 -7.42 10.40
CA ALA A 140 2.07 -6.91 11.75
C ALA A 140 0.93 -7.20 12.73
N TYR A 141 -0.32 -7.19 12.24
CA TYR A 141 -1.51 -7.54 13.00
C TYR A 141 -1.81 -9.05 13.04
N ARG A 142 -0.91 -9.88 12.50
CA ARG A 142 -1.04 -11.35 12.44
C ARG A 142 -2.29 -11.83 11.68
N LEU A 143 -2.83 -11.01 10.79
CA LEU A 143 -3.91 -11.40 9.88
C LEU A 143 -3.37 -12.26 8.74
N LEU A 144 -2.17 -11.94 8.28
CA LEU A 144 -1.40 -12.70 7.30
C LEU A 144 -0.06 -13.15 7.89
N ARG A 145 0.44 -14.26 7.39
CA ARG A 145 1.82 -14.70 7.60
C ARG A 145 2.71 -13.98 6.59
N GLU A 146 3.96 -13.73 6.96
CA GLU A 146 4.92 -13.13 6.04
C GLU A 146 5.09 -13.95 4.76
N GLU A 147 5.06 -15.28 4.88
CA GLU A 147 5.16 -16.20 3.74
C GLU A 147 4.04 -16.01 2.72
N GLU A 148 2.82 -15.75 3.18
CA GLU A 148 1.67 -15.53 2.30
C GLU A 148 1.83 -14.26 1.45
N VAL A 149 2.49 -13.24 2.00
CA VAL A 149 2.81 -11.99 1.26
C VAL A 149 4.02 -12.20 0.35
N TRP A 150 5.00 -13.00 0.77
CA TRP A 150 6.16 -13.33 -0.06
C TRP A 150 5.79 -14.16 -1.28
N GLU A 151 4.96 -15.19 -1.13
CA GLU A 151 4.46 -16.00 -2.25
C GLU A 151 3.76 -15.14 -3.33
N LEU A 152 3.04 -14.09 -2.91
CA LEU A 152 2.43 -13.13 -3.83
C LEU A 152 3.49 -12.27 -4.53
N ALA A 153 4.51 -11.82 -3.80
CA ALA A 153 5.63 -11.07 -4.38
C ALA A 153 6.43 -11.93 -5.37
N GLU A 154 6.68 -13.21 -5.08
CA GLU A 154 7.33 -14.15 -6.00
C GLU A 154 6.52 -14.35 -7.28
N LEU A 155 5.20 -14.54 -7.15
CA LEU A 155 4.29 -14.62 -8.29
C LEU A 155 4.43 -13.38 -9.18
N PHE A 156 4.44 -12.20 -8.57
CA PHE A 156 4.67 -10.94 -9.28
C PHE A 156 6.05 -10.91 -9.96
N LEU A 157 7.12 -11.23 -9.24
CA LEU A 157 8.50 -11.14 -9.73
C LEU A 157 8.77 -12.09 -10.91
N ALA A 158 8.09 -13.24 -10.94
CA ALA A 158 8.22 -14.23 -12.01
C ALA A 158 7.67 -13.75 -13.36
N ARG A 159 6.68 -12.86 -13.37
CA ARG A 159 5.94 -12.45 -14.59
C ARG A 159 5.97 -10.95 -14.87
N ARG A 160 6.10 -10.13 -13.83
CA ARG A 160 5.99 -8.67 -13.81
C ARG A 160 4.87 -8.15 -14.73
N PRO A 161 3.60 -8.55 -14.52
CA PRO A 161 2.50 -8.26 -15.42
C PRO A 161 2.06 -6.79 -15.39
N CYS A 162 2.33 -6.07 -14.31
CA CYS A 162 1.87 -4.70 -14.05
C CYS A 162 2.74 -4.05 -12.97
N GLU A 163 2.60 -2.75 -12.68
CA GLU A 163 3.23 -2.17 -11.49
C GLU A 163 2.57 -2.76 -10.21
N LEU A 164 3.35 -2.98 -9.15
CA LEU A 164 2.83 -3.49 -7.87
C LEU A 164 3.28 -2.58 -6.72
N ALA A 165 2.34 -1.99 -6.00
CA ALA A 165 2.63 -1.19 -4.81
C ALA A 165 2.08 -1.85 -3.55
N MET A 166 2.90 -1.98 -2.50
CA MET A 166 2.50 -2.45 -1.18
C MET A 166 2.74 -1.37 -0.13
N THR A 167 1.79 -1.21 0.79
CA THR A 167 1.92 -0.25 1.89
C THR A 167 1.81 -0.94 3.25
N GLY A 168 2.38 -0.29 4.27
CA GLY A 168 2.22 -0.63 5.69
C GLY A 168 3.46 -0.26 6.49
N ARG A 169 3.55 -0.63 7.77
CA ARG A 169 4.64 -0.10 8.62
C ARG A 169 6.03 -0.66 8.32
N ARG A 170 6.13 -1.97 8.10
CA ARG A 170 7.42 -2.68 7.98
C ARG A 170 7.33 -3.71 6.87
N ALA A 171 8.42 -3.89 6.14
CA ALA A 171 8.60 -4.98 5.18
C ALA A 171 9.73 -5.88 5.66
N SER A 172 9.68 -7.17 5.29
CA SER A 172 10.76 -8.09 5.60
C SER A 172 12.00 -7.79 4.75
N PRO A 173 13.22 -8.18 5.19
CA PRO A 173 14.44 -7.95 4.42
C PRO A 173 14.37 -8.48 2.98
N ARG A 174 13.76 -9.66 2.79
CA ARG A 174 13.57 -10.26 1.45
C ARG A 174 12.68 -9.41 0.53
N LEU A 175 11.60 -8.82 1.06
CA LEU A 175 10.76 -7.91 0.29
C LEU A 175 11.51 -6.63 -0.07
N ILE A 176 12.28 -6.09 0.87
CA ILE A 176 13.09 -4.87 0.64
C ILE A 176 14.14 -5.12 -0.45
N GLU A 177 14.84 -6.26 -0.40
CA GLU A 177 15.85 -6.64 -1.39
C GLU A 177 15.24 -6.83 -2.79
N ALA A 178 14.05 -7.44 -2.88
CA ALA A 178 13.38 -7.69 -4.14
C ALA A 178 12.70 -6.45 -4.78
N ALA A 179 12.44 -5.40 -3.98
CA ALA A 179 11.71 -4.23 -4.42
C ALA A 179 12.55 -3.31 -5.32
N GLY A 180 11.95 -2.84 -6.41
CA GLY A 180 12.57 -1.83 -7.29
C GLY A 180 12.56 -0.43 -6.69
N LEU A 181 11.63 -0.18 -5.76
CA LEU A 181 11.53 1.07 -5.02
C LEU A 181 11.12 0.80 -3.57
N VAL A 182 11.87 1.35 -2.63
CA VAL A 182 11.51 1.38 -1.21
C VAL A 182 11.55 2.82 -0.72
N THR A 183 10.42 3.31 -0.23
CA THR A 183 10.33 4.61 0.44
C THR A 183 9.94 4.40 1.88
N GLU A 184 10.75 4.92 2.80
CA GLU A 184 10.48 4.93 4.23
C GLU A 184 9.97 6.32 4.65
N MET A 185 8.68 6.40 4.98
CA MET A 185 8.06 7.56 5.59
C MET A 185 8.44 7.60 7.07
N LYS A 186 9.45 8.39 7.42
CA LYS A 186 9.85 8.62 8.82
C LYS A 186 8.97 9.67 9.47
N CYS A 187 8.48 9.40 10.69
CA CYS A 187 7.75 10.39 11.48
C CYS A 187 8.73 11.36 12.14
N VAL A 188 8.99 12.50 11.49
CA VAL A 188 9.84 13.55 12.09
C VAL A 188 9.06 14.38 13.12
N LYS A 189 7.78 14.62 12.85
CA LYS A 189 6.82 15.30 13.74
C LYS A 189 5.41 14.96 13.29
N HIS A 190 4.48 14.80 14.22
CA HIS A 190 3.05 14.62 13.90
C HIS A 190 2.16 15.48 14.77
N CYS A 191 1.15 16.14 14.20
CA CYS A 191 0.24 17.03 14.94
C CYS A 191 -0.53 16.31 16.08
N PHE A 192 -0.74 15.01 15.95
CA PHE A 192 -1.29 14.16 17.01
C PHE A 192 -0.47 14.19 18.31
N GLU A 193 0.86 14.33 18.22
CA GLU A 193 1.75 14.43 19.39
C GLU A 193 1.47 15.72 20.19
N SER A 194 0.85 16.72 19.57
CA SER A 194 0.37 17.95 20.19
C SER A 194 -1.11 17.88 20.59
N GLY A 195 -1.71 16.69 20.63
CA GLY A 195 -3.10 16.47 21.05
C GLY A 195 -4.16 16.72 19.98
N ILE A 196 -3.78 16.99 18.72
CA ILE A 196 -4.74 17.21 17.64
C ILE A 196 -5.26 15.86 17.13
N PRO A 197 -6.58 15.58 17.24
CA PRO A 197 -7.14 14.30 16.78
C PRO A 197 -7.15 14.21 15.25
N ALA A 198 -7.44 13.01 14.73
CA ALA A 198 -7.57 12.79 13.29
C ALA A 198 -8.70 13.64 12.68
N ARG A 199 -8.44 14.25 11.52
CA ARG A 199 -9.33 15.23 10.88
C ARG A 199 -9.88 14.72 9.53
N PRO A 200 -11.18 14.93 9.26
CA PRO A 200 -11.78 14.65 7.96
C PRO A 200 -11.07 15.38 6.81
N GLY A 201 -10.87 14.68 5.70
CA GLY A 201 -10.23 15.19 4.47
C GLY A 201 -8.72 15.34 4.57
N ILE A 202 -8.12 15.06 5.74
CA ILE A 202 -6.68 15.19 5.97
C ILE A 202 -6.08 13.89 6.47
N ASP A 203 -6.64 13.26 7.50
CA ASP A 203 -6.14 12.04 8.12
C ASP A 203 -6.97 10.81 7.72
N TYR A 204 -8.23 11.03 7.36
CA TYR A 204 -9.14 10.08 6.76
C TYR A 204 -10.04 10.81 5.77
#